data_AF-A0A1Q2TV93-F1
#
_entry.id   AF-A0A1Q2TV93-F1
#
_cell.length_a   1.000
_cell.length_b   1.000
_cell.length_c   1.000
_cell.angle_alpha   90.00
_cell.angle_beta   90.00
_cell.angle_gamma   90.00
#
_symmetry.space_group_name_H-M   'P 1'
#
loop_
_entity.id
_entity.type
_entity.pdbx_description
1 polymer ?
#
loop_
_entity_poly.entity_id
_entity_poly.type
_entity_poly.pdbx_seq_one_letter_code
_entity_poly.pdbx_strand_id
1 'polypeptide(L)'
;MRKGLLRWTQKIAASRKRFAQIHGLQLQSFPPRFPMKKLLLAAGCLSTLAIAAPVRAENLTHLSQLLSSRQCQNCQLNRSGLANARLDGADLRGADLRQANLSRADLSLADLRGANLSGASLVGANLAGANLEGATLDGADLREAYLAGANFTNTSLRTFYIARAIGLLEAPVSAEQFYQWGYVEGESKNHRMAIAYYDAAANREPENGAIYLSRAISHYQLRDFGAAQQDATFAQNLFTRQGSAVGIDASQKLLDEIDLALNPRQNSGNTVGNIFSAISSLLLRFFF
;
A
#
# COMPACT_ATOMS: atom_id res chain seq x y z
N MET A 1 20.76 -21.86 -49.69
CA MET A 1 20.67 -21.40 -48.28
C MET A 1 21.99 -21.00 -47.59
N ARG A 2 23.19 -21.04 -48.23
CA ARG A 2 24.46 -20.60 -47.60
C ARG A 2 24.99 -19.19 -47.98
N LYS A 3 24.34 -18.48 -48.91
CA LYS A 3 24.77 -17.12 -49.34
C LYS A 3 24.09 -15.96 -48.57
N GLY A 4 23.05 -16.24 -47.77
CA GLY A 4 22.34 -15.23 -46.97
C GLY A 4 23.01 -14.87 -45.65
N LEU A 5 23.60 -15.86 -44.94
CA LEU A 5 24.28 -15.62 -43.66
C LEU A 5 25.57 -14.81 -43.81
N LEU A 6 26.28 -14.94 -44.93
CA LEU A 6 27.55 -14.23 -45.19
C LEU A 6 27.38 -12.72 -45.43
N ARG A 7 26.21 -12.27 -45.93
CA ARG A 7 25.90 -10.84 -46.06
C ARG A 7 25.45 -10.19 -44.74
N TRP A 8 24.91 -10.99 -43.81
CA TRP A 8 24.46 -10.50 -42.50
C TRP A 8 25.63 -10.31 -41.53
N THR A 9 26.62 -11.22 -41.52
CA THR A 9 27.83 -11.09 -40.69
C THR A 9 28.75 -9.96 -41.14
N GLN A 10 28.81 -9.65 -42.43
CA GLN A 10 29.56 -8.50 -42.96
C GLN A 10 28.96 -7.14 -42.56
N LYS A 11 27.62 -7.03 -42.45
CA LYS A 11 26.97 -5.79 -41.98
C LYS A 11 27.22 -5.52 -40.49
N ILE A 12 27.25 -6.57 -39.65
CA ILE A 12 27.54 -6.43 -38.21
C ILE A 12 29.01 -6.04 -37.96
N ALA A 13 29.94 -6.55 -38.78
CA ALA A 13 31.35 -6.16 -38.71
C ALA A 13 31.62 -4.70 -39.14
N ALA A 14 30.84 -4.16 -40.09
CA ALA A 14 30.96 -2.77 -40.53
C ALA A 14 30.42 -1.76 -39.49
N SER A 15 29.37 -2.11 -38.76
CA SER A 15 28.79 -1.25 -37.70
C SER A 15 29.68 -1.17 -36.45
N ARG A 16 30.38 -2.26 -36.11
CA ARG A 16 31.36 -2.29 -35.00
C ARG A 16 32.62 -1.44 -35.28
N LYS A 17 33.07 -1.36 -36.54
CA LYS A 17 34.21 -0.52 -36.93
C LYS A 17 33.93 0.98 -36.80
N ARG A 18 32.70 1.44 -37.07
CA ARG A 18 32.31 2.86 -36.84
C ARG A 18 32.20 3.20 -35.35
N PHE A 19 31.82 2.25 -34.50
CA PHE A 19 31.71 2.49 -33.06
C PHE A 19 33.08 2.57 -32.36
N ALA A 20 34.08 1.80 -32.83
CA ALA A 20 35.44 1.84 -32.28
C ALA A 20 36.22 3.13 -32.66
N GLN A 21 35.81 3.86 -33.70
CA GLN A 21 36.49 5.07 -34.17
C GLN A 21 36.07 6.35 -33.43
N ILE A 22 34.96 6.31 -32.66
CA ILE A 22 34.46 7.44 -31.85
C ILE A 22 35.05 7.40 -30.42
N HIS A 23 35.54 6.23 -29.96
CA HIS A 23 35.93 6.01 -28.56
C HIS A 23 37.39 5.58 -28.32
N GLY A 24 38.29 5.77 -29.28
CA GLY A 24 39.75 5.72 -29.03
C GLY A 24 40.31 4.38 -28.52
N LEU A 25 39.68 3.24 -28.81
CA LEU A 25 40.19 1.92 -28.41
C LEU A 25 41.03 1.30 -29.54
N GLN A 26 42.35 1.20 -29.33
CA GLN A 26 43.27 0.53 -30.25
C GLN A 26 42.99 -0.99 -30.30
N LEU A 27 42.68 -1.50 -31.50
CA LEU A 27 42.64 -2.94 -31.80
C LEU A 27 44.08 -3.44 -32.03
N GLN A 28 44.65 -4.13 -31.06
CA GLN A 28 45.93 -4.82 -31.24
C GLN A 28 45.73 -6.13 -32.02
N SER A 29 46.54 -6.31 -33.06
CA SER A 29 46.66 -7.49 -33.91
C SER A 29 47.39 -8.64 -33.21
N PHE A 30 46.86 -9.86 -33.30
CA PHE A 30 47.53 -11.10 -32.85
C PHE A 30 48.53 -11.62 -33.91
N PRO A 31 49.77 -12.00 -33.53
CA PRO A 31 50.65 -12.86 -34.34
C PRO A 31 50.64 -14.33 -33.85
N PRO A 32 51.27 -15.28 -34.59
CA PRO A 32 50.85 -16.69 -34.63
C PRO A 32 51.60 -17.64 -33.67
N ARG A 33 50.98 -18.83 -33.53
CA ARG A 33 51.38 -20.14 -32.96
C ARG A 33 52.86 -20.37 -32.60
N PHE A 34 53.13 -20.98 -31.43
CA PHE A 34 53.88 -22.23 -31.12
C PHE A 34 54.30 -22.28 -29.60
N PRO A 35 54.85 -23.38 -29.02
CA PRO A 35 54.17 -24.57 -28.49
C PRO A 35 54.36 -24.81 -26.96
N MET A 36 53.67 -25.84 -26.42
CA MET A 36 53.74 -26.32 -25.02
C MET A 36 55.16 -26.60 -24.49
N LYS A 37 55.51 -26.02 -23.32
CA LYS A 37 56.15 -26.71 -22.17
C LYS A 37 56.34 -25.76 -20.95
N LYS A 38 55.69 -26.15 -19.84
CA LYS A 38 55.98 -25.96 -18.40
C LYS A 38 56.49 -24.61 -17.84
N LEU A 39 55.76 -24.21 -16.80
CA LEU A 39 56.18 -23.65 -15.49
C LEU A 39 56.21 -22.12 -15.28
N LEU A 40 55.25 -21.72 -14.42
CA LEU A 40 55.30 -20.80 -13.27
C LEU A 40 55.01 -19.29 -13.41
N LEU A 41 53.98 -18.92 -12.63
CA LEU A 41 53.72 -17.68 -11.88
C LEU A 41 53.30 -16.44 -12.66
N ALA A 42 52.00 -16.17 -12.63
CA ALA A 42 51.47 -14.98 -11.95
C ALA A 42 49.94 -15.07 -11.85
N ALA A 43 49.45 -15.07 -10.61
CA ALA A 43 48.04 -14.95 -10.28
C ALA A 43 47.51 -13.59 -10.73
N GLY A 44 46.33 -13.58 -11.33
CA GLY A 44 45.54 -12.35 -11.49
C GLY A 44 44.82 -12.25 -12.82
N CYS A 45 43.57 -12.72 -12.88
CA CYS A 45 42.45 -11.87 -13.30
C CYS A 45 41.10 -12.60 -13.18
N LEU A 46 40.33 -12.13 -12.20
CA LEU A 46 38.87 -11.99 -12.16
C LEU A 46 38.03 -13.11 -12.80
N SER A 47 37.73 -14.14 -12.00
CA SER A 47 36.42 -14.77 -12.05
C SER A 47 35.44 -13.93 -11.21
N THR A 48 34.87 -12.88 -11.79
CA THR A 48 33.59 -12.38 -11.27
C THR A 48 32.55 -13.46 -11.59
N LEU A 49 32.41 -14.42 -10.67
CA LEU A 49 31.15 -15.13 -10.53
C LEU A 49 30.11 -14.05 -10.28
N ALA A 50 29.33 -13.72 -11.31
CA ALA A 50 28.05 -13.10 -11.10
C ALA A 50 27.25 -14.10 -10.27
N ILE A 51 27.17 -13.87 -8.96
CA ILE A 51 26.12 -14.45 -8.14
C ILE A 51 24.85 -13.78 -8.66
N ALA A 52 24.28 -14.31 -9.73
CA ALA A 52 22.88 -14.11 -10.00
C ALA A 52 22.19 -14.67 -8.75
N ALA A 53 21.71 -13.78 -7.88
CA ALA A 53 20.77 -14.17 -6.85
C ALA A 53 19.73 -15.07 -7.53
N PRO A 54 19.34 -16.22 -6.95
CA PRO A 54 18.35 -17.06 -7.58
C PRO A 54 17.11 -16.17 -7.79
N VAL A 55 16.80 -15.86 -9.05
CA VAL A 55 15.47 -15.41 -9.43
C VAL A 55 14.59 -16.57 -8.99
N ARG A 56 13.93 -16.43 -7.84
CA ARG A 56 13.09 -17.49 -7.30
C ARG A 56 11.98 -17.70 -8.33
N ALA A 57 12.06 -18.82 -9.05
CA ALA A 57 11.13 -19.13 -10.10
C ALA A 57 9.73 -19.27 -9.50
N GLU A 58 8.75 -18.61 -10.11
CA GLU A 58 7.33 -18.81 -9.80
C GLU A 58 6.97 -20.29 -9.95
N ASN A 59 6.05 -20.78 -9.11
CA ASN A 59 5.53 -22.13 -9.27
C ASN A 59 4.53 -22.17 -10.45
N LEU A 60 5.05 -22.38 -11.65
CA LEU A 60 4.27 -22.35 -12.89
C LEU A 60 3.18 -23.42 -12.93
N THR A 61 3.38 -24.55 -12.24
CA THR A 61 2.38 -25.62 -12.15
C THR A 61 1.13 -25.14 -11.41
N HIS A 62 1.29 -24.59 -10.20
CA HIS A 62 0.17 -24.06 -9.43
C HIS A 62 -0.42 -22.79 -10.05
N LEU A 63 0.42 -21.94 -10.67
CA LEU A 63 -0.05 -20.76 -11.40
C LEU A 63 -0.97 -21.17 -12.56
N SER A 64 -0.54 -22.14 -13.37
CA SER A 64 -1.36 -22.66 -14.47
C SER A 64 -2.64 -23.33 -13.97
N GLN A 65 -2.55 -24.09 -12.88
CA GLN A 65 -3.73 -24.69 -12.23
C GLN A 65 -4.74 -23.64 -11.79
N LEU A 66 -4.30 -22.60 -11.07
CA LEU A 66 -5.16 -21.51 -10.62
C LEU A 66 -5.82 -20.80 -11.79
N LEU A 67 -5.04 -20.40 -12.80
CA LEU A 67 -5.54 -19.59 -13.92
C LEU A 67 -6.48 -20.39 -14.86
N SER A 68 -6.33 -21.71 -14.94
CA SER A 68 -7.20 -22.56 -15.78
C SER A 68 -8.45 -23.03 -15.07
N SER A 69 -8.36 -23.33 -13.76
CA SER A 69 -9.43 -24.01 -13.02
C SER A 69 -10.09 -23.15 -11.95
N ARG A 70 -9.44 -22.07 -11.51
CA ARG A 70 -9.77 -21.33 -10.27
C ARG A 70 -9.75 -22.19 -9.00
N GLN A 71 -9.14 -23.37 -9.04
CA GLN A 71 -9.04 -24.30 -7.91
C GLN A 71 -7.57 -24.45 -7.51
N CYS A 72 -7.18 -23.90 -6.36
CA CYS A 72 -5.79 -23.93 -5.90
C CYS A 72 -5.69 -23.93 -4.36
N GLN A 73 -6.35 -24.90 -3.73
CA GLN A 73 -6.23 -25.14 -2.29
C GLN A 73 -4.78 -25.50 -1.93
N ASN A 74 -4.24 -24.85 -0.90
CA ASN A 74 -2.88 -25.05 -0.39
C ASN A 74 -1.76 -24.84 -1.44
N CYS A 75 -2.07 -24.13 -2.53
CA CYS A 75 -1.10 -23.87 -3.58
C CYS A 75 0.02 -22.94 -3.10
N GLN A 76 1.24 -23.26 -3.53
CA GLN A 76 2.39 -22.36 -3.44
C GLN A 76 2.35 -21.34 -4.58
N LEU A 77 1.94 -20.12 -4.29
CA LEU A 77 1.81 -18.98 -5.21
C LEU A 77 2.60 -17.77 -4.71
N ASN A 78 3.53 -17.97 -3.78
CA ASN A 78 4.33 -16.89 -3.21
C ASN A 78 5.14 -16.19 -4.30
N ARG A 79 5.13 -14.85 -4.30
CA ARG A 79 5.78 -13.98 -5.29
C ARG A 79 5.28 -14.13 -6.73
N SER A 80 4.14 -14.78 -6.95
CA SER A 80 3.56 -14.90 -8.28
C SER A 80 3.06 -13.56 -8.83
N GLY A 81 3.21 -13.36 -10.14
CA GLY A 81 2.60 -12.28 -10.90
C GLY A 81 1.15 -12.60 -11.29
N LEU A 82 0.20 -12.15 -10.47
CA LEU A 82 -1.25 -12.32 -10.65
C LEU A 82 -1.98 -10.99 -10.89
N ALA A 83 -1.25 -9.96 -11.34
CA ALA A 83 -1.84 -8.64 -11.56
C ALA A 83 -2.90 -8.71 -12.67
N ASN A 84 -4.06 -8.09 -12.43
CA ASN A 84 -5.25 -8.14 -13.31
C ASN A 84 -5.80 -9.55 -13.56
N ALA A 85 -5.41 -10.57 -12.76
CA ALA A 85 -5.94 -11.92 -12.92
C ALA A 85 -7.45 -11.95 -12.61
N ARG A 86 -8.19 -12.78 -13.35
CA ARG A 86 -9.60 -13.07 -13.09
C ARG A 86 -9.69 -14.32 -12.21
N LEU A 87 -9.82 -14.10 -10.91
CA LEU A 87 -9.85 -15.10 -9.85
C LEU A 87 -11.18 -15.03 -9.07
N ASP A 88 -12.22 -14.52 -9.73
CA ASP A 88 -13.58 -14.45 -9.22
C ASP A 88 -14.07 -15.85 -8.80
N GLY A 89 -14.53 -15.99 -7.56
CA GLY A 89 -14.98 -17.27 -6.99
C GLY A 89 -13.88 -18.33 -6.84
N ALA A 90 -12.60 -17.96 -6.94
CA ALA A 90 -11.52 -18.94 -6.84
C ALA A 90 -11.43 -19.58 -5.45
N ASP A 91 -11.15 -20.88 -5.42
CA ASP A 91 -10.83 -21.61 -4.20
C ASP A 91 -9.33 -21.56 -3.95
N LEU A 92 -8.92 -20.67 -3.04
CA LEU A 92 -7.55 -20.39 -2.63
C LEU A 92 -7.33 -20.72 -1.16
N ARG A 93 -8.14 -21.62 -0.59
CA ARG A 93 -8.05 -22.01 0.82
C ARG A 93 -6.66 -22.50 1.18
N GLY A 94 -6.06 -21.93 2.21
CA GLY A 94 -4.71 -22.28 2.66
C GLY A 94 -3.58 -21.96 1.68
N ALA A 95 -3.85 -21.25 0.57
CA ALA A 95 -2.83 -20.92 -0.41
C ALA A 95 -1.75 -19.99 0.19
N ASP A 96 -0.50 -20.22 -0.20
CA ASP A 96 0.61 -19.33 0.10
C ASP A 96 0.74 -18.28 -1.01
N LEU A 97 0.24 -17.08 -0.76
CA LEU A 97 0.26 -15.91 -1.63
C LEU A 97 1.24 -14.83 -1.13
N ARG A 98 2.19 -15.21 -0.26
CA ARG A 98 3.15 -14.25 0.32
C ARG A 98 3.87 -13.48 -0.78
N GLN A 99 3.86 -12.16 -0.68
CA GLN A 99 4.50 -11.25 -1.64
C GLN A 99 4.01 -11.41 -3.09
N ALA A 100 2.86 -12.04 -3.33
CA ALA A 100 2.27 -12.12 -4.65
C ALA A 100 1.83 -10.72 -5.12
N ASN A 101 1.94 -10.47 -6.42
CA ASN A 101 1.38 -9.27 -7.02
C ASN A 101 -0.03 -9.58 -7.52
N LEU A 102 -1.04 -9.22 -6.73
CA LEU A 102 -2.47 -9.35 -7.03
C LEU A 102 -3.10 -7.99 -7.39
N SER A 103 -2.29 -7.00 -7.78
CA SER A 103 -2.78 -5.65 -8.07
C SER A 103 -3.84 -5.70 -9.16
N ARG A 104 -5.00 -5.09 -8.90
CA ARG A 104 -6.18 -5.08 -9.79
C ARG A 104 -6.72 -6.46 -10.16
N ALA A 105 -6.35 -7.52 -9.44
CA ALA A 105 -6.96 -8.82 -9.61
C ALA A 105 -8.44 -8.77 -9.18
N ASP A 106 -9.28 -9.52 -9.88
CA ASP A 106 -10.64 -9.78 -9.45
C ASP A 106 -10.65 -11.05 -8.60
N LEU A 107 -10.81 -10.89 -7.30
CA LEU A 107 -10.93 -11.93 -6.27
C LEU A 107 -12.34 -11.90 -5.64
N SER A 108 -13.32 -11.29 -6.31
CA SER A 108 -14.67 -11.21 -5.77
C SER A 108 -15.22 -12.61 -5.50
N LEU A 109 -15.87 -12.79 -4.35
CA LEU A 109 -16.42 -14.08 -3.89
C LEU A 109 -15.39 -15.22 -3.75
N ALA A 110 -14.09 -14.94 -3.81
CA ALA A 110 -13.06 -15.97 -3.66
C ALA A 110 -13.03 -16.53 -2.23
N ASP A 111 -12.74 -17.82 -2.10
CA ASP A 111 -12.52 -18.50 -0.82
C ASP A 111 -11.03 -18.49 -0.48
N LEU A 112 -10.62 -17.56 0.38
CA LEU A 112 -9.25 -17.34 0.83
C LEU A 112 -9.04 -17.81 2.26
N ARG A 113 -9.89 -18.70 2.79
CA ARG A 113 -9.81 -19.12 4.18
C ARG A 113 -8.45 -19.71 4.52
N GLY A 114 -7.81 -19.21 5.57
CA GLY A 114 -6.48 -19.63 6.00
C GLY A 114 -5.34 -19.30 5.01
N ALA A 115 -5.59 -18.55 3.94
CA ALA A 115 -4.56 -18.18 2.98
C ALA A 115 -3.54 -17.21 3.60
N ASN A 116 -2.28 -17.30 3.19
CA ASN A 116 -1.23 -16.40 3.62
C ASN A 116 -0.94 -15.36 2.54
N LEU A 117 -1.45 -14.15 2.68
CA LEU A 117 -1.22 -13.01 1.79
C LEU A 117 -0.17 -12.03 2.34
N SER A 118 0.71 -12.46 3.25
CA SER A 118 1.64 -11.53 3.88
C SER A 118 2.53 -10.82 2.86
N GLY A 119 2.55 -9.48 2.90
CA GLY A 119 3.30 -8.65 1.97
C GLY A 119 2.81 -8.65 0.53
N ALA A 120 1.62 -9.21 0.25
CA ALA A 120 1.06 -9.20 -1.10
C ALA A 120 0.64 -7.78 -1.53
N SER A 121 0.77 -7.47 -2.82
CA SER A 121 0.21 -6.25 -3.40
C SER A 121 -1.21 -6.51 -3.87
N LEU A 122 -2.19 -5.91 -3.21
CA LEU A 122 -3.63 -5.98 -3.54
C LEU A 122 -4.13 -4.62 -4.04
N VAL A 123 -3.23 -3.77 -4.55
CA VAL A 123 -3.58 -2.41 -4.97
C VAL A 123 -4.67 -2.44 -6.04
N GLY A 124 -5.81 -1.83 -5.75
CA GLY A 124 -6.97 -1.79 -6.65
C GLY A 124 -7.64 -3.15 -6.89
N ALA A 125 -7.33 -4.18 -6.10
CA ALA A 125 -7.94 -5.50 -6.25
C ALA A 125 -9.40 -5.50 -5.79
N ASN A 126 -10.24 -6.31 -6.44
CA ASN A 126 -11.62 -6.51 -6.04
C ASN A 126 -11.73 -7.77 -5.16
N LEU A 127 -11.96 -7.61 -3.87
CA LEU A 127 -12.23 -8.68 -2.90
C LEU A 127 -13.69 -8.64 -2.39
N ALA A 128 -14.61 -8.03 -3.14
CA ALA A 128 -16.01 -7.92 -2.71
C ALA A 128 -16.60 -9.31 -2.43
N GLY A 129 -17.15 -9.49 -1.22
CA GLY A 129 -17.71 -10.76 -0.76
C GLY A 129 -16.71 -11.92 -0.60
N ALA A 130 -15.40 -11.67 -0.68
CA ALA A 130 -14.40 -12.72 -0.49
C ALA A 130 -14.40 -13.24 0.97
N ASN A 131 -14.13 -14.53 1.15
CA ASN A 131 -14.00 -15.13 2.48
C ASN A 131 -12.53 -15.18 2.91
N LEU A 132 -12.12 -14.26 3.79
CA LEU A 132 -10.76 -14.18 4.34
C LEU A 132 -10.66 -14.83 5.73
N GLU A 133 -11.64 -15.64 6.16
CA GLU A 133 -11.64 -16.20 7.51
C GLU A 133 -10.32 -16.94 7.83
N GLY A 134 -9.65 -16.51 8.91
CA GLY A 134 -8.35 -17.08 9.31
C GLY A 134 -7.16 -16.75 8.40
N ALA A 135 -7.32 -15.87 7.40
CA ALA A 135 -6.25 -15.47 6.51
C ALA A 135 -5.25 -14.51 7.20
N THR A 136 -4.05 -14.41 6.63
CA THR A 136 -3.01 -13.47 7.10
C THR A 136 -2.73 -12.41 6.04
N LEU A 137 -3.00 -11.14 6.33
CA LEU A 137 -2.72 -9.99 5.45
C LEU A 137 -1.61 -9.07 5.99
N ASP A 138 -0.80 -9.55 6.94
CA ASP A 138 0.31 -8.77 7.50
C ASP A 138 1.29 -8.28 6.41
N GLY A 139 1.58 -6.99 6.40
CA GLY A 139 2.35 -6.26 5.40
C GLY A 139 1.67 -6.07 4.04
N ALA A 140 0.42 -6.49 3.85
CA ALA A 140 -0.23 -6.39 2.54
C ALA A 140 -0.52 -4.92 2.16
N ASP A 141 -0.55 -4.65 0.86
CA ASP A 141 -0.92 -3.33 0.32
C ASP A 141 -2.34 -3.37 -0.24
N LEU A 142 -3.29 -2.82 0.52
CA LEU A 142 -4.73 -2.79 0.23
C LEU A 142 -5.19 -1.44 -0.33
N ARG A 143 -4.27 -0.56 -0.77
CA ARG A 143 -4.65 0.73 -1.35
C ARG A 143 -5.62 0.54 -2.52
N GLU A 144 -6.69 1.30 -2.55
CA GLU A 144 -7.73 1.26 -3.58
C GLU A 144 -8.48 -0.09 -3.70
N ALA A 145 -8.27 -1.04 -2.78
CA ALA A 145 -8.95 -2.33 -2.81
C ALA A 145 -10.44 -2.21 -2.46
N TYR A 146 -11.27 -3.05 -3.09
CA TYR A 146 -12.71 -3.14 -2.84
C TYR A 146 -13.00 -4.39 -2.01
N LEU A 147 -13.33 -4.23 -0.73
CA LEU A 147 -13.54 -5.33 0.24
C LEU A 147 -14.98 -5.35 0.77
N ALA A 148 -15.93 -4.72 0.07
CA ALA A 148 -17.32 -4.66 0.50
C ALA A 148 -17.90 -6.08 0.72
N GLY A 149 -18.38 -6.34 1.92
CA GLY A 149 -18.94 -7.65 2.30
C GLY A 149 -17.91 -8.77 2.45
N ALA A 150 -16.60 -8.48 2.44
CA ALA A 150 -15.58 -9.49 2.71
C ALA A 150 -15.67 -9.96 4.17
N ASN A 151 -15.50 -11.27 4.39
CA ASN A 151 -15.48 -11.86 5.73
C ASN A 151 -14.07 -11.81 6.31
N PHE A 152 -13.88 -11.01 7.37
CA PHE A 152 -12.59 -10.87 8.06
C PHE A 152 -12.51 -11.63 9.39
N THR A 153 -13.44 -12.54 9.71
CA THR A 153 -13.39 -13.29 10.97
C THR A 153 -12.02 -13.95 11.18
N ASN A 154 -11.39 -13.74 12.34
CA ASN A 154 -10.06 -14.28 12.66
C ASN A 154 -8.95 -13.90 11.67
N THR A 155 -9.09 -12.82 10.90
CA THR A 155 -8.09 -12.36 9.94
C THR A 155 -6.99 -11.54 10.62
N SER A 156 -5.72 -11.81 10.32
CA SER A 156 -4.59 -11.01 10.81
C SER A 156 -4.33 -9.81 9.91
N LEU A 157 -4.31 -8.62 10.52
CA LEU A 157 -4.14 -7.31 9.88
C LEU A 157 -3.17 -6.43 10.72
N ARG A 158 -1.96 -6.92 11.03
CA ARG A 158 -1.05 -6.24 12.00
C ARG A 158 -0.29 -5.04 11.42
N THR A 159 0.13 -5.15 10.17
CA THR A 159 0.74 -4.06 9.40
C THR A 159 0.12 -4.13 8.02
N PHE A 160 -0.34 -3.03 7.46
CA PHE A 160 -0.81 -3.02 6.08
C PHE A 160 -0.98 -1.59 5.60
N TYR A 161 -0.86 -1.40 4.29
CA TYR A 161 -1.00 -0.10 3.68
C TYR A 161 -2.42 0.07 3.18
N ILE A 162 -3.09 1.11 3.65
CA ILE A 162 -4.40 1.49 3.15
C ILE A 162 -4.40 2.94 2.69
N ALA A 163 -5.17 3.17 1.64
CA ALA A 163 -5.58 4.48 1.17
C ALA A 163 -6.70 4.23 0.18
N ARG A 164 -7.85 4.87 0.34
CA ARG A 164 -9.01 4.75 -0.54
C ARG A 164 -9.55 3.32 -0.69
N ALA A 165 -9.28 2.45 0.28
CA ALA A 165 -9.89 1.13 0.33
C ALA A 165 -11.37 1.24 0.75
N ILE A 166 -12.23 0.39 0.20
CA ILE A 166 -13.68 0.39 0.48
C ILE A 166 -14.04 -0.92 1.17
N GLY A 167 -14.94 -0.88 2.16
CA GLY A 167 -15.46 -2.09 2.81
C GLY A 167 -14.69 -2.58 4.03
N LEU A 168 -13.85 -1.72 4.63
CA LEU A 168 -13.08 -2.06 5.84
C LEU A 168 -13.79 -1.75 7.17
N LEU A 169 -14.99 -1.18 7.17
CA LEU A 169 -15.70 -0.79 8.40
C LEU A 169 -16.06 -1.98 9.31
N GLU A 170 -16.13 -3.18 8.74
CA GLU A 170 -16.40 -4.45 9.43
C GLU A 170 -15.11 -5.21 9.79
N ALA A 171 -13.92 -4.66 9.50
CA ALA A 171 -12.67 -5.34 9.79
C ALA A 171 -12.45 -5.47 11.32
N PRO A 172 -11.88 -6.60 11.80
CA PRO A 172 -11.67 -6.87 13.23
C PRO A 172 -10.42 -6.15 13.76
N VAL A 173 -10.37 -4.83 13.61
CA VAL A 173 -9.27 -3.98 14.06
C VAL A 173 -9.65 -3.14 15.28
N SER A 174 -8.66 -2.62 15.99
CA SER A 174 -8.86 -1.76 17.17
C SER A 174 -9.44 -0.39 16.79
N ALA A 175 -9.97 0.33 17.79
CA ALA A 175 -10.40 1.72 17.61
C ALA A 175 -9.24 2.60 17.14
N GLU A 176 -8.06 2.43 17.72
CA GLU A 176 -6.83 3.11 17.31
C GLU A 176 -6.52 2.90 15.83
N GLN A 177 -6.69 1.67 15.33
CA GLN A 177 -6.43 1.38 13.93
C GLN A 177 -7.43 2.08 13.00
N PHE A 178 -8.72 2.09 13.36
CA PHE A 178 -9.73 2.87 12.63
C PHE A 178 -9.43 4.37 12.68
N TYR A 179 -9.02 4.89 13.84
CA TYR A 179 -8.66 6.29 14.00
C TYR A 179 -7.49 6.69 13.08
N GLN A 180 -6.43 5.88 13.04
CA GLN A 180 -5.30 6.07 12.11
C GLN A 180 -5.75 6.07 10.64
N TRP A 181 -6.68 5.19 10.27
CA TRP A 181 -7.23 5.18 8.91
C TRP A 181 -8.04 6.43 8.60
N GLY A 182 -8.84 6.88 9.56
CA GLY A 182 -9.55 8.15 9.45
C GLY A 182 -8.59 9.31 9.19
N TYR A 183 -7.47 9.35 9.91
CA TYR A 183 -6.43 10.36 9.74
C TYR A 183 -5.81 10.32 8.32
N VAL A 184 -5.41 9.13 7.84
CA VAL A 184 -4.82 8.97 6.49
C VAL A 184 -5.79 9.40 5.39
N GLU A 185 -7.08 9.05 5.50
CA GLU A 185 -8.09 9.49 4.54
C GLU A 185 -8.34 11.00 4.61
N GLY A 186 -8.36 11.57 5.82
CA GLY A 186 -8.51 13.01 6.05
C GLY A 186 -7.39 13.83 5.40
N GLU A 187 -6.13 13.43 5.61
CA GLU A 187 -4.96 14.04 4.96
C GLU A 187 -5.00 13.89 3.43
N SER A 188 -5.59 12.80 2.94
CA SER A 188 -5.85 12.56 1.51
C SER A 188 -7.06 13.33 0.97
N LYS A 189 -7.67 14.22 1.77
CA LYS A 189 -8.89 14.99 1.47
C LYS A 189 -10.14 14.14 1.23
N ASN A 190 -10.11 12.87 1.64
CA ASN A 190 -11.25 11.97 1.59
C ASN A 190 -12.05 12.02 2.89
N HIS A 191 -12.54 13.22 3.24
CA HIS A 191 -13.18 13.47 4.54
C HIS A 191 -14.43 12.63 4.80
N ARG A 192 -15.18 12.23 3.76
CA ARG A 192 -16.34 11.33 3.93
C ARG A 192 -15.93 9.96 4.45
N MET A 193 -14.84 9.40 3.91
CA MET A 193 -14.32 8.12 4.39
C MET A 193 -13.65 8.28 5.76
N ALA A 194 -12.96 9.40 5.99
CA ALA A 194 -12.38 9.72 7.29
C ALA A 194 -13.45 9.67 8.40
N ILE A 195 -14.60 10.31 8.18
CA ILE A 195 -15.75 10.30 9.11
C ILE A 195 -16.22 8.86 9.38
N ALA A 196 -16.39 8.04 8.34
CA ALA A 196 -16.84 6.65 8.52
C ALA A 196 -15.86 5.83 9.38
N TYR A 197 -14.55 6.04 9.23
CA TYR A 197 -13.55 5.41 10.08
C TYR A 197 -13.56 5.97 11.51
N TYR A 198 -13.75 7.27 11.69
CA TYR A 198 -13.91 7.84 13.03
C TYR A 198 -15.19 7.37 13.72
N ASP A 199 -16.28 7.15 13.00
CA ASP A 199 -17.50 6.52 13.54
C ASP A 199 -17.21 5.09 14.02
N ALA A 200 -16.53 4.29 13.20
CA ALA A 200 -16.13 2.93 13.57
C ALA A 200 -15.19 2.91 14.80
N ALA A 201 -14.31 3.91 14.92
CA ALA A 201 -13.45 4.08 16.09
C ALA A 201 -14.25 4.50 17.34
N ALA A 202 -15.13 5.49 17.23
CA ALA A 202 -15.96 6.00 18.33
C ALA A 202 -16.91 4.93 18.90
N ASN A 203 -17.44 4.05 18.05
CA ASN A 203 -18.26 2.92 18.50
C ASN A 203 -17.50 1.93 19.39
N ARG A 204 -16.17 1.89 19.28
CA ARG A 204 -15.29 1.00 20.06
C ARG A 204 -14.70 1.71 21.28
N GLU A 205 -14.36 3.00 21.16
CA GLU A 205 -13.82 3.83 22.23
C GLU A 205 -14.60 5.15 22.37
N PRO A 206 -15.82 5.12 22.94
CA PRO A 206 -16.71 6.28 22.95
C PRO A 206 -16.23 7.43 23.84
N GLU A 207 -15.30 7.18 24.77
CA GLU A 207 -14.73 8.19 25.66
C GLU A 207 -13.43 8.82 25.12
N ASN A 208 -13.01 8.49 23.89
CA ASN A 208 -11.78 9.05 23.32
C ASN A 208 -12.06 10.37 22.57
N GLY A 209 -11.78 11.50 23.22
CA GLY A 209 -12.05 12.84 22.70
C GLY A 209 -11.33 13.18 21.39
N ALA A 210 -10.17 12.57 21.12
CA ALA A 210 -9.39 12.83 19.90
C ALA A 210 -10.11 12.33 18.64
N ILE A 211 -10.89 11.24 18.77
CA ILE A 211 -11.70 10.70 17.68
C ILE A 211 -12.74 11.74 17.24
N TYR A 212 -13.50 12.29 18.19
CA TYR A 212 -14.55 13.28 17.91
C TYR A 212 -13.97 14.59 17.41
N LEU A 213 -12.85 15.07 17.98
CA LEU A 213 -12.19 16.27 17.47
C LEU A 213 -11.74 16.09 16.01
N SER A 214 -11.20 14.92 15.66
CA SER A 214 -10.78 14.63 14.28
C SER A 214 -11.96 14.47 13.31
N ARG A 215 -13.07 13.89 13.79
CA ARG A 215 -14.33 13.80 13.04
C ARG A 215 -14.94 15.18 12.82
N ALA A 216 -14.91 16.05 13.83
CA ALA A 216 -15.35 17.45 13.73
C ALA A 216 -14.58 18.21 12.63
N ILE A 217 -13.26 18.05 12.57
CA ILE A 217 -12.43 18.65 11.51
C ILE A 217 -12.87 18.14 10.14
N SER A 218 -13.15 16.84 10.00
CA SER A 218 -13.59 16.27 8.73
C SER A 218 -14.96 16.80 8.31
N HIS A 219 -15.92 16.97 9.24
CA HIS A 219 -17.19 17.64 8.98
C HIS A 219 -16.99 19.11 8.57
N TYR A 220 -16.11 19.84 9.26
CA TYR A 220 -15.79 21.22 8.91
C TYR A 220 -15.26 21.36 7.48
N GLN A 221 -14.33 20.49 7.07
CA GLN A 221 -13.78 20.48 5.70
C GLN A 221 -14.84 20.18 4.64
N LEU A 222 -15.90 19.45 5.01
CA LEU A 222 -17.08 19.21 4.17
C LEU A 222 -18.13 20.34 4.24
N ARG A 223 -17.87 21.41 5.01
CA ARG A 223 -18.81 22.51 5.32
C ARG A 223 -20.08 22.05 6.03
N ASP A 224 -20.01 20.93 6.73
CA ASP A 224 -21.07 20.45 7.61
C ASP A 224 -20.84 21.04 9.02
N PHE A 225 -21.08 22.35 9.15
CA PHE A 225 -20.77 23.09 10.36
C PHE A 225 -21.60 22.65 11.58
N GLY A 226 -22.82 22.13 11.35
CA GLY A 226 -23.66 21.62 12.43
C GLY A 226 -23.07 20.38 13.08
N ALA A 227 -22.71 19.37 12.28
CA ALA A 227 -22.05 18.17 12.79
C ALA A 227 -20.65 18.48 13.34
N ALA A 228 -19.90 19.37 12.68
CA ALA A 228 -18.59 19.80 13.18
C ALA A 228 -18.68 20.44 14.57
N GLN A 229 -19.66 21.33 14.79
CA GLN A 229 -19.87 21.96 16.09
C GLN A 229 -20.27 20.95 17.15
N GLN A 230 -21.18 20.05 16.83
CA GLN A 230 -21.62 18.99 17.74
C GLN A 230 -20.45 18.13 18.21
N ASP A 231 -19.63 17.63 17.28
CA ASP A 231 -18.48 16.79 17.61
C ASP A 231 -17.39 17.57 18.37
N ALA A 232 -17.13 18.82 18.00
CA ALA A 232 -16.14 19.65 18.68
C ALA A 232 -16.54 19.96 20.13
N THR A 233 -17.81 20.29 20.38
CA THR A 233 -18.33 20.46 21.74
C THR A 233 -18.28 19.17 22.53
N PHE A 234 -18.63 18.04 21.92
CA PHE A 234 -18.55 16.73 22.59
C PHE A 234 -17.12 16.36 22.96
N ALA A 235 -16.16 16.57 22.04
CA ALA A 235 -14.73 16.39 22.29
C ALA A 235 -14.24 17.28 23.44
N GLN A 236 -14.61 18.57 23.46
CA GLN A 236 -14.24 19.49 24.54
C GLN A 236 -14.72 19.02 25.91
N ASN A 237 -15.96 18.54 25.99
CA ASN A 237 -16.52 17.99 27.23
C ASN A 237 -15.77 16.74 27.69
N LEU A 238 -15.39 15.84 26.77
CA LEU A 238 -14.54 14.68 27.08
C LEU A 238 -13.18 15.11 27.63
N PHE A 239 -12.49 16.01 26.93
CA PHE A 239 -11.19 16.50 27.37
C PHE A 239 -11.25 17.25 28.70
N THR A 240 -12.35 17.94 28.98
CA THR A 240 -12.59 18.59 30.28
C THR A 240 -12.69 17.56 31.40
N ARG A 241 -13.46 16.48 31.20
CA ARG A 241 -13.56 15.37 32.16
C ARG A 241 -12.21 14.65 32.35
N GLN A 242 -11.38 14.61 31.32
CA GLN A 242 -10.05 14.00 31.32
C GLN A 242 -8.94 14.93 31.85
N GLY A 243 -9.24 16.20 32.12
CA GLY A 243 -8.23 17.19 32.52
C GLY A 243 -7.21 17.53 31.43
N SER A 244 -7.53 17.28 30.15
CA SER A 244 -6.64 17.55 29.02
C SER A 244 -6.76 19.01 28.57
N ALA A 245 -5.97 19.90 29.16
CA ALA A 245 -5.92 21.31 28.75
C ALA A 245 -5.63 21.48 27.25
N VAL A 246 -4.79 20.60 26.70
CA VAL A 246 -4.42 20.58 25.28
C VAL A 246 -5.63 20.27 24.39
N GLY A 247 -6.43 19.27 24.76
CA GLY A 247 -7.64 18.91 24.02
C GLY A 247 -8.75 19.95 24.15
N ILE A 248 -8.90 20.58 25.32
CA ILE A 248 -9.85 21.67 25.55
C ILE A 248 -9.55 22.86 24.64
N ASP A 249 -8.29 23.31 24.60
CA ASP A 249 -7.83 24.42 23.77
C ASP A 249 -8.00 24.11 22.27
N ALA A 250 -7.63 22.91 21.83
CA ALA A 250 -7.81 22.49 20.44
C ALA A 250 -9.29 22.48 20.01
N SER A 251 -10.16 21.99 20.89
CA SER A 251 -11.61 21.95 20.63
C SER A 251 -12.20 23.36 20.60
N GLN A 252 -11.77 24.25 21.51
CA GLN A 252 -12.23 25.64 21.52
C GLN A 252 -11.84 26.38 20.24
N LYS A 253 -10.59 26.23 19.80
CA LYS A 253 -10.11 26.85 18.55
C LYS A 253 -10.94 26.43 17.34
N LEU A 254 -11.34 25.16 17.27
CA LEU A 254 -12.22 24.68 16.19
C LEU A 254 -13.63 25.27 16.30
N LEU A 255 -14.18 25.38 17.51
CA LEU A 255 -15.49 26.02 17.73
C LEU A 255 -15.49 27.50 17.32
N ASP A 256 -14.43 28.23 17.65
CA ASP A 256 -14.27 29.64 17.25
C ASP A 256 -14.21 29.77 15.72
N GLU A 257 -13.47 28.87 15.04
CA GLU A 257 -13.42 28.82 13.56
C GLU A 257 -14.77 28.49 12.92
N ILE A 258 -15.53 27.58 13.52
CA ILE A 258 -16.90 27.27 13.07
C ILE A 258 -17.80 28.51 13.20
N ASP A 259 -17.75 29.22 14.34
CA ASP A 259 -18.53 30.44 14.54
C ASP A 259 -18.15 31.53 13.54
N LEU A 260 -16.86 31.73 13.27
CA LEU A 260 -16.37 32.64 12.24
C LEU A 260 -16.90 32.29 10.85
N ALA A 261 -16.93 31.01 10.50
CA ALA A 261 -17.45 30.54 9.22
C ALA A 261 -18.97 30.77 9.09
N LEU A 262 -19.72 30.65 10.18
CA LEU A 262 -21.15 30.92 10.24
C LEU A 262 -21.48 32.42 10.28
N ASN A 263 -20.63 33.24 10.91
CA ASN A 263 -20.85 34.66 11.18
C ASN A 263 -19.71 35.58 10.66
N PRO A 264 -19.42 35.64 9.34
CA PRO A 264 -18.21 36.29 8.83
C PRO A 264 -18.13 37.81 9.05
N ARG A 265 -19.27 38.47 9.28
CA ARG A 265 -19.36 39.94 9.39
C ARG A 265 -18.99 40.48 10.78
N GLN A 266 -18.84 39.62 11.78
CA GLN A 266 -18.54 40.06 13.15
C GLN A 266 -17.05 40.11 13.50
N ASN A 267 -16.16 39.56 12.68
CA ASN A 267 -14.72 39.48 13.00
C ASN A 267 -13.85 39.91 11.81
N SER A 268 -13.64 41.22 11.69
CA SER A 268 -12.76 41.84 10.68
C SER A 268 -11.28 41.88 11.11
N GLY A 269 -10.83 40.98 11.99
CA GLY A 269 -9.48 41.04 12.52
C GLY A 269 -9.08 39.80 13.28
N ASN A 270 -8.81 38.69 12.57
CA ASN A 270 -7.70 37.78 12.87
C ASN A 270 -7.56 36.75 11.74
N THR A 271 -6.30 36.39 11.47
CA THR A 271 -5.83 35.63 10.32
C THR A 271 -6.30 34.17 10.36
N VAL A 272 -7.26 33.80 9.51
CA VAL A 272 -7.84 32.44 9.32
C VAL A 272 -6.87 31.48 8.60
N GLY A 273 -5.56 31.57 8.87
CA GLY A 273 -4.53 31.00 7.99
C GLY A 273 -3.94 29.65 8.37
N ASN A 274 -3.87 29.29 9.66
CA ASN A 274 -2.92 28.24 10.11
C ASN A 274 -3.39 27.34 11.26
N ILE A 275 -4.67 27.38 11.65
CA ILE A 275 -5.16 26.56 12.78
C ILE A 275 -5.14 25.06 12.47
N PHE A 276 -5.37 24.65 11.22
CA PHE A 276 -5.35 23.22 10.88
C PHE A 276 -3.95 22.58 10.95
N SER A 277 -2.86 23.33 10.72
CA SER A 277 -1.52 22.78 10.97
C SER A 277 -1.25 22.64 12.47
N ALA A 278 -1.74 23.58 13.28
CA ALA A 278 -1.67 23.52 14.73
C ALA A 278 -2.48 22.34 15.29
N ILE A 279 -3.75 22.18 14.86
CA ILE A 279 -4.61 21.08 15.31
C ILE A 279 -4.09 19.73 14.80
N SER A 280 -3.61 19.62 13.56
CA SER A 280 -3.03 18.36 13.05
C SER A 280 -1.77 17.97 13.83
N SER A 281 -0.88 18.93 14.18
CA SER A 281 0.27 18.66 15.05
C SER A 281 -0.09 18.36 16.52
N LEU A 282 -1.24 18.84 16.99
CA LEU A 282 -1.79 18.52 18.31
C LEU A 282 -2.40 17.12 18.33
N LEU A 283 -3.08 16.71 17.25
CA LEU A 283 -3.62 15.36 17.11
C LEU A 283 -2.49 14.33 17.18
N LEU A 284 -1.34 14.59 16.53
CA LEU A 284 -0.13 13.74 16.60
C LEU A 284 0.37 13.48 18.04
N ARG A 285 0.04 14.33 19.02
CA ARG A 285 0.44 14.16 20.43
C ARG A 285 -0.42 13.17 21.21
N PHE A 286 -1.58 12.78 20.67
CA PHE A 286 -2.39 11.72 21.26
C PHE A 286 -1.93 10.31 20.81
N PHE A 287 -0.91 10.22 19.96
CA PHE A 287 -0.36 8.97 19.41
C PHE A 287 0.93 8.50 20.11
N PHE A 288 1.43 9.23 21.11
CA PHE A 288 2.65 8.89 21.88
C PHE A 288 2.44 9.04 23.39
#